data_AF-X0RPG8-F1
#
_entry.id   AF-X0RPG8-F1
#
_cell.length_a   1.000
_cell.length_b   1.000
_cell.length_c   1.000
_cell.angle_alpha   90.00
_cell.angle_beta   90.00
_cell.angle_gamma   90.00
#
_symmetry.space_group_name_H-M   'P 1'
#
loop_
_entity.id
_entity.type
_entity.pdbx_description
1 polymer ?
#
loop_
_entity_poly.entity_id
_entity_poly.type
_entity_poly.pdbx_seq_one_letter_code
_entity_poly.pdbx_strand_id
1 'polypeptide(L)' 'MRRAILSFELPEDVSEYNMCNMAGDMYGVLTDIDNLLRGRLKHADMSADTTELAELIRDMILQLPMETVQ' A
#
# COMPACT_ATOMS: atom_id res chain seq x y z
N MET A 1 33.33 20.48 16.82
CA MET A 1 31.91 20.47 17.26
C MET A 1 31.58 19.11 17.82
N ARG A 2 31.08 19.02 19.07
CA ARG A 2 30.50 17.77 19.57
C ARG A 2 29.07 17.68 19.07
N ARG A 3 28.76 16.62 18.32
CA ARG A 3 27.40 16.31 17.85
C ARG A 3 26.80 15.34 18.87
N ALA A 4 25.77 15.77 19.60
CA ALA A 4 24.98 14.87 20.43
C ALA A 4 23.76 14.46 19.59
N ILE A 5 23.58 13.16 19.38
CA ILE A 5 22.37 12.62 18.75
C ILE A 5 21.44 12.22 19.89
N LEU A 6 20.24 12.81 19.93
CA LEU A 6 19.19 12.41 20.86
C LEU A 6 18.42 11.27 20.20
N SER A 7 18.43 10.07 20.79
CA SER A 7 17.68 8.91 20.32
C SER A 7 16.59 8.57 21.34
N PHE A 8 15.35 8.46 20.90
CA PHE A 8 14.23 7.98 21.70
C PHE A 8 13.87 6.58 21.21
N GLU A 9 13.96 5.59 22.09
CA GLU A 9 13.38 4.27 21.86
C GLU A 9 11.99 4.30 22.48
N LEU A 10 10.96 4.39 21.63
CA LEU A 10 9.54 4.30 22.02
C LEU A 10 8.94 3.06 21.35
N PRO A 11 9.12 1.86 21.94
CA PRO A 11 8.64 0.60 21.36
C PRO A 11 7.15 0.60 21.03
N GLU A 12 6.35 1.31 21.84
CA GLU A 12 4.91 1.52 21.66
C GLU A 12 4.57 2.27 20.36
N ASP A 13 5.44 3.21 19.95
CA ASP A 13 5.21 4.09 18.81
C ASP A 13 5.92 3.58 17.54
N VAL A 14 6.71 2.50 17.62
CA VAL A 14 7.41 1.91 16.47
C VAL A 14 6.44 1.54 15.35
N SER A 15 5.26 1.04 15.70
CA SER A 15 4.24 0.69 14.69
C SER A 15 3.73 1.93 13.96
N GLU A 16 3.40 3.00 14.68
CA GLU A 16 2.94 4.26 14.10
C GLU A 16 4.03 4.94 13.27
N TYR A 17 5.25 5.00 13.83
CA TYR A 17 6.44 5.49 13.13
C TYR A 17 6.68 4.73 11.81
N ASN A 18 6.61 3.40 11.84
CA ASN A 18 6.79 2.58 10.63
C ASN A 18 5.67 2.82 9.63
N MET A 19 4.41 2.88 10.07
CA MET A 19 3.28 3.18 9.18
C MET A 19 3.46 4.54 8.49
N CYS A 20 3.82 5.59 9.24
CA CYS A 20 4.02 6.92 8.67
C CYS A 20 5.20 6.99 7.70
N ASN A 21 6.31 6.32 8.00
CA ASN A 21 7.51 6.36 7.15
C ASN A 21 7.40 5.42 5.94
N MET A 22 6.70 4.30 6.07
CA MET A 22 6.54 3.31 5.00
C MET A 22 5.32 3.57 4.12
N ALA A 23 4.51 4.59 4.42
CA ALA A 23 3.29 4.90 3.65
C ALA A 23 3.56 5.04 2.15
N GLY A 24 4.67 5.68 1.76
CA GLY A 24 5.07 5.80 0.36
C GLY A 24 5.40 4.46 -0.30
N ASP A 25 6.15 3.61 0.39
CA ASP A 25 6.50 2.27 -0.08
C ASP A 25 5.27 1.37 -0.18
N MET A 26 4.37 1.45 0.81
CA MET A 26 3.09 0.73 0.81
C MET A 26 2.21 1.16 -0.37
N TYR A 27 2.12 2.45 -0.64
CA TYR A 27 1.40 2.97 -1.80
C TYR A 27 2.01 2.47 -3.12
N GLY A 28 3.34 2.42 -3.21
CA GLY A 28 4.05 1.87 -4.37
C GLY A 28 3.68 0.41 -4.63
N VAL A 29 3.73 -0.44 -3.59
CA VAL A 29 3.35 -1.86 -3.69
C VAL A 29 1.90 -2.03 -4.13
N LEU A 30 0.97 -1.25 -3.57
CA LEU A 30 -0.45 -1.28 -3.95
C LEU A 30 -0.65 -0.89 -5.42
N THR A 31 0.08 0.12 -5.89
CA THR A 31 0.07 0.58 -7.28
C THR A 31 0.59 -0.50 -8.23
N ASP A 32 1.66 -1.20 -7.87
CA ASP A 32 2.22 -2.30 -8.67
C ASP A 32 1.23 -3.46 -8.78
N ILE A 33 0.52 -3.78 -7.70
CA ILE A 33 -0.52 -4.82 -7.68
C ILE A 33 -1.69 -4.43 -8.59
N ASP A 34 -2.23 -3.20 -8.49
CA ASP A 34 -3.32 -2.75 -9.37
C ASP A 34 -2.90 -2.79 -10.84
N ASN A 35 -1.69 -2.34 -11.15
CA ASN A 35 -1.17 -2.38 -12.52
C ASN A 35 -1.08 -3.81 -13.06
N LEU A 36 -0.62 -4.77 -12.24
CA LEU A 36 -0.57 -6.17 -12.61
C LEU A 36 -1.97 -6.72 -12.88
N LEU A 37 -2.92 -6.50 -11.96
CA LEU A 37 -4.30 -6.98 -12.09
C LEU A 37 -4.98 -6.38 -13.33
N ARG A 38 -4.82 -5.06 -13.55
CA ARG A 38 -5.30 -4.37 -14.75
C ARG A 38 -4.72 -4.96 -16.03
N GLY A 39 -3.44 -5.33 -16.04
CA GLY A 39 -2.80 -5.99 -17.19
C GLY A 39 -3.43 -7.35 -17.48
N ARG A 40 -3.69 -8.14 -16.43
CA ARG A 40 -4.33 -9.47 -16.55
C ARG A 40 -5.77 -9.35 -17.05
N LEU A 41 -6.57 -8.48 -16.45
CA LEU A 41 -7.97 -8.25 -16.83
C LEU A 41 -8.13 -7.82 -18.30
N LYS A 42 -7.15 -7.11 -18.87
CA LYS A 42 -7.22 -6.63 -20.26
C LYS A 42 -6.74 -7.63 -21.30
N HIS A 43 -5.84 -8.53 -20.94
CA HIS A 43 -5.05 -9.26 -21.94
C HIS A 43 -4.97 -10.77 -21.69
N ALA A 44 -5.33 -11.26 -20.50
CA ALA A 44 -5.31 -12.69 -20.20
C ALA A 44 -6.70 -13.30 -20.44
N ASP A 45 -6.72 -14.49 -21.01
CA ASP A 45 -7.93 -15.33 -21.03
C ASP A 45 -8.04 -16.03 -19.66
N MET A 46 -9.03 -15.64 -18.87
CA MET A 46 -9.23 -16.09 -17.49
C MET A 46 -10.67 -16.56 -17.30
N SER A 47 -10.89 -17.44 -16.33
CA SER A 47 -12.25 -17.81 -15.95
C SER A 47 -13.02 -16.62 -15.39
N ALA A 48 -14.36 -16.69 -15.43
CA ALA A 48 -15.24 -15.69 -14.84
C ALA A 48 -14.92 -15.46 -13.35
N ASP A 49 -14.78 -16.55 -12.58
CA ASP A 49 -14.47 -16.49 -11.15
C ASP A 49 -13.12 -15.78 -10.88
N THR A 50 -12.11 -16.02 -11.72
CA THR A 50 -10.79 -15.36 -11.58
C THR A 50 -10.88 -13.88 -11.91
N THR A 51 -11.71 -13.52 -12.89
CA THR A 51 -11.96 -12.13 -13.30
C THR A 51 -12.68 -11.37 -12.19
N GLU A 52 -13.73 -11.96 -11.61
CA GLU A 52 -14.49 -11.38 -10.50
C GLU A 52 -13.61 -11.16 -9.27
N LEU A 53 -12.79 -12.17 -8.91
CA LEU A 53 -11.84 -12.03 -7.81
C LEU A 53 -10.81 -10.92 -8.07
N ALA A 54 -10.29 -10.82 -9.29
CA ALA A 54 -9.32 -9.78 -9.65
C ALA A 54 -9.94 -8.37 -9.57
N GLU A 55 -11.18 -8.18 -10.01
CA GLU A 55 -11.88 -6.89 -9.86
C GLU A 55 -12.17 -6.57 -8.38
N LEU A 56 -12.60 -7.55 -7.58
CA LEU A 56 -12.82 -7.35 -6.14
C LEU A 56 -11.54 -6.89 -5.42
N ILE A 57 -10.39 -7.47 -5.74
CA ILE A 57 -9.10 -7.04 -5.17
C ILE A 57 -8.78 -5.60 -5.59
N ARG A 58 -9.04 -5.23 -6.85
CA ARG A 58 -8.80 -3.85 -7.33
C ARG A 58 -9.70 -2.85 -6.62
N ASP A 59 -10.97 -3.18 -6.42
CA ASP A 59 -11.90 -2.34 -5.68
C ASP A 59 -11.42 -2.11 -4.24
N MET A 60 -10.91 -3.16 -3.56
CA MET A 60 -10.34 -3.01 -2.22
C MET A 60 -9.13 -2.05 -2.19
N ILE A 61 -8.27 -2.08 -3.20
CA ILE A 61 -7.11 -1.19 -3.30
C ILE A 61 -7.55 0.25 -3.57
N LEU A 62 -8.53 0.46 -4.46
CA LEU A 62 -8.99 1.79 -4.88
C LEU A 62 -9.93 2.45 -3.87
N GLN A 63 -10.65 1.66 -3.07
CA GLN A 63 -11.55 2.17 -2.02
C GLN A 63 -10.83 2.49 -0.71
N LEU A 64 -9.51 2.28 -0.60
CA LEU A 64 -8.73 2.75 0.55
C LEU A 64 -8.95 4.27 0.69
N PRO A 65 -9.67 4.74 1.74
CA PRO A 65 -9.88 6.15 1.93
C PRO A 65 -8.51 6.77 2.25
N MET A 66 -8.00 7.57 1.32
CA MET A 66 -6.97 8.54 1.62
C MET A 66 -7.65 9.60 2.48
N GLU A 67 -7.70 9.39 3.80
CA GLU A 67 -7.98 10.48 4.73
C GLU A 67 -6.87 11.51 4.52
N THR A 68 -7.17 12.52 3.72
CA THR A 68 -6.31 13.67 3.50
C THR A 68 -6.15 14.34 4.85
N VAL A 69 -5.01 14.09 5.50
CA VAL A 69 -4.56 14.86 6.66
C VAL A 69 -4.45 16.32 6.21
N GLN A 70 -5.42 17.14 6.64
CA GLN A 70 -5.41 18.59 6.49
C GLN A 70 -4.47 19.25 7.49
#